data_AF-A0A0B7MJT8-F1
#
_entry.id   AF-A0A0B7MJT8-F1
#
_cell.length_a   1.000
_cell.length_b   1.000
_cell.length_c   1.000
_cell.angle_alpha   90.00
_cell.angle_beta   90.00
_cell.angle_gamma   90.00
#
_symmetry.space_group_name_H-M   'P 1'
#
loop_
_entity.id
_entity.type
_entity.pdbx_description
1 polymer ?
#
loop_
_entity_poly.entity_id
_entity_poly.type
_entity_poly.pdbx_seq_one_letter_code
_entity_poly.pdbx_strand_id
1 'polypeptide(L)' 'MTRMMEYLGLEPDRLMVKWVSGSEAQKFVDTVEELTDKVRALGPNRKLREHYG' A
#
# COMPACT_ATOMS: atom_id res chain seq x y z
N MET A 1 9.56 -8.95 0.11
CA MET A 1 8.94 -7.64 -0.18
C MET A 1 9.07 -6.67 0.98
N THR A 2 8.64 -6.99 2.20
CA THR A 2 8.80 -6.15 3.40
C THR A 2 10.24 -5.63 3.59
N ARG A 3 11.24 -6.54 3.60
CA ARG A 3 12.65 -6.16 3.73
C ARG A 3 13.17 -5.25 2.61
N MET A 4 12.59 -5.34 1.42
CA MET A 4 12.96 -4.48 0.29
C MET A 4 12.36 -3.08 0.45
N MET A 5 11.12 -2.98 0.93
CA MET A 5 10.49 -1.70 1.27
C MET A 5 11.30 -0.97 2.34
N GLU A 6 11.65 -1.68 3.42
CA GLU A 6 12.46 -1.13 4.51
C GLU A 6 13.84 -0.66 4.01
N TYR A 7 14.48 -1.44 3.14
CA TYR A 7 15.74 -1.06 2.51
C TYR A 7 15.62 0.21 1.65
N LEU A 8 14.52 0.38 0.93
CA LEU A 8 14.20 1.61 0.17
C LEU A 8 13.70 2.74 1.08
N GLY A 9 13.61 2.50 2.39
CA GLY A 9 13.07 3.43 3.38
C GLY A 9 11.55 3.55 3.38
N LEU A 10 10.82 2.80 2.56
CA LEU A 10 9.37 2.88 2.48
C LEU A 10 8.70 2.11 3.64
N GLU A 11 7.59 2.64 4.15
CA GLU A 11 6.77 1.94 5.14
C GLU A 11 6.15 0.70 4.48
N PRO A 12 6.42 -0.53 4.98
CA PRO A 12 5.93 -1.76 4.33
C PRO A 12 4.42 -1.87 4.23
N ASP A 13 3.70 -1.24 5.16
CA ASP A 13 2.23 -1.20 5.22
C ASP A 13 1.60 -0.46 4.03
N ARG A 14 2.40 0.24 3.21
CA ARG A 14 1.96 0.82 1.93
C ARG A 14 1.79 -0.23 0.82
N LEU A 15 2.20 -1.48 1.03
CA LEU A 15 1.98 -2.58 0.10
C LEU A 15 1.08 -3.64 0.72
N MET A 16 -0.07 -3.85 0.10
CA MET A 16 -0.97 -4.95 0.40
C MET A 16 -1.04 -5.90 -0.79
N VAL A 17 -0.84 -7.19 -0.53
CA VAL A 17 -1.00 -8.25 -1.53
C VAL A 17 -2.12 -9.16 -1.07
N LYS A 18 -3.21 -9.21 -1.84
CA LYS A 18 -4.32 -10.16 -1.63
C LYS A 18 -4.72 -10.79 -2.95
N TRP A 19 -5.17 -12.03 -2.87
CA TRP A 19 -5.71 -12.75 -4.01
C TRP A 19 -7.23 -12.60 -4.05
N VAL A 20 -7.74 -12.14 -5.19
CA VAL A 20 -9.17 -11.94 -5.45
C VAL A 20 -9.50 -12.52 -6.82
N SER A 21 -10.42 -13.48 -6.86
CA SER A 21 -10.93 -14.08 -8.08
C SER A 21 -12.02 -13.23 -8.74
N GLY A 22 -12.36 -13.54 -10.00
CA GLY A 22 -13.38 -12.81 -10.76
C GLY A 22 -14.79 -12.84 -10.15
N SER A 23 -15.09 -13.80 -9.27
CA SER A 23 -16.39 -13.91 -8.60
C SER A 23 -16.44 -13.19 -7.24
N GLU A 24 -15.33 -12.64 -6.76
CA GLU A 24 -15.19 -12.06 -5.42
C GLU A 24 -15.25 -10.51 -5.44
N ALA A 25 -16.25 -9.95 -6.11
CA ALA A 25 -16.38 -8.50 -6.27
C ALA A 25 -16.43 -7.74 -4.94
N GLN A 26 -17.17 -8.24 -3.95
CA GLN A 26 -17.26 -7.59 -2.63
C GLN A 26 -15.90 -7.59 -1.91
N LYS A 27 -15.17 -8.72 -1.94
CA LYS A 27 -13.83 -8.82 -1.35
C LYS A 27 -12.86 -7.84 -1.98
N PHE A 28 -12.98 -7.57 -3.29
CA PHE A 28 -12.18 -6.54 -3.95
C PHE A 28 -12.48 -5.16 -3.37
N VAL A 29 -13.77 -4.79 -3.26
CA VAL A 29 -14.20 -3.51 -2.68
C VAL A 29 -13.65 -3.35 -1.27
N ASP A 30 -13.88 -4.34 -0.40
CA ASP A 30 -13.42 -4.31 1.00
C ASP A 30 -11.89 -4.20 1.09
N THR A 31 -11.17 -4.88 0.19
CA THR A 31 -9.69 -4.83 0.16
C THR A 31 -9.18 -3.44 -0.25
N VAL A 32 -9.83 -2.80 -1.23
CA VAL A 32 -9.46 -1.45 -1.68
C VAL A 32 -9.76 -0.42 -0.59
N GLU A 33 -10.89 -0.55 0.10
CA GLU A 33 -11.23 0.30 1.26
C GLU A 33 -10.19 0.15 2.38
N GLU A 34 -9.86 -1.10 2.76
CA GLU A 34 -8.85 -1.40 3.79
C GLU A 34 -7.48 -0.80 3.42
N LEU A 35 -7.04 -0.99 2.17
CA LEU A 35 -5.78 -0.41 1.69
C LEU A 35 -5.81 1.12 1.74
N THR A 36 -6.90 1.73 1.30
CA THR A 36 -7.01 3.18 1.22
C THR A 36 -6.95 3.79 2.61
N ASP A 37 -7.64 3.21 3.58
CA ASP A 37 -7.66 3.71 4.95
C ASP A 37 -6.31 3.55 5.64
N LYS A 38 -5.63 2.42 5.43
CA LYS A 38 -4.24 2.24 5.90
C LYS A 38 -3.29 3.28 5.32
N VAL A 39 -3.34 3.51 4.01
CA VAL A 39 -2.48 4.50 3.35
C VAL A 39 -2.79 5.93 3.82
N ARG A 40 -4.06 6.27 4.03
CA ARG A 40 -4.47 7.56 4.58
C ARG A 40 -3.92 7.77 5.99
N ALA A 41 -4.00 6.76 6.85
CA ALA A 41 -3.49 6.82 8.23
C ALA A 41 -1.96 7.04 8.27
N LEU A 42 -1.22 6.49 7.32
CA LEU A 42 0.24 6.69 7.19
C LEU A 42 0.63 8.08 6.66
N GLY A 43 -0.33 8.85 6.14
CA GLY A 43 -0.07 10.16 5.56
C GLY A 43 0.72 10.12 4.23
N PRO A 44 1.04 11.30 3.67
CA PRO A 44 1.69 11.40 2.36
C PRO A 44 3.09 10.79 2.37
N ASN A 45 3.45 10.07 1.30
CA ASN A 45 4.79 9.55 1.12
C ASN A 45 5.75 10.68 0.71
N ARG A 46 6.72 10.99 1.57
CA ARG A 46 7.73 12.04 1.35
C ARG A 46 9.00 11.52 0.68
N LYS A 47 9.31 10.22 0.83
CA LYS A 47 10.60 9.64 0.38
C LYS A 47 10.76 9.53 -1.13
N LEU A 48 9.66 9.41 -1.86
CA LEU A 48 9.67 9.40 -3.33
C LEU A 48 9.63 10.81 -3.95
N ARG A 49 9.36 11.85 -3.15
CA ARG A 49 9.20 13.23 -3.66
C ARG A 49 10.46 14.10 -3.53
N GLU A 50 11.42 13.72 -2.70
CA GLU A 50 12.53 14.61 -2.31
C GLU A 50 13.88 14.34 -3.01
N HIS A 51 13.96 13.37 -3.94
CA HIS A 51 15.23 12.98 -4.57
C HIS A 51 15.45 13.41 -6.04
N TYR A 52 14.59 14.28 -6.59
CA TYR A 52 14.76 14.87 -7.93
C TYR A 52 14.38 16.36 -7.97
N GLY A 53 14.80 17.11 -6.96
CA GLY A 53 14.76 18.57 -6.92
C GLY A 53 16.17 19.14 -6.84
#